data_AF-A0A929CVX8-F1
#
_entry.id   AF-A0A929CVX8-F1
#
_cell.length_a   1.000
_cell.length_b   1.000
_cell.length_c   1.000
_cell.angle_alpha   90.00
_cell.angle_beta   90.00
_cell.angle_gamma   90.00
#
_symmetry.space_group_name_H-M   'P 1'
#
loop_
_entity.id
_entity.type
_entity.pdbx_description
1 polymer ?
#
loop_
_entity_poly.entity_id
_entity_poly.type
_entity_poly.pdbx_seq_one_letter_code
_entity_poly.pdbx_strand_id
1 'polypeptide(L)' 'DLQNRSTNLQHDYHDLILSVQHVHLDHHNCLETIAVKGKAKDLKSLADKLIALKGIKHGQLVMSTSG' A
#
# COMPACT_ATOMS: atom_id res chain seq x y z
N ASP A 1 12.39 -10.24 -0.66
CA ASP A 1 11.74 -10.16 -1.98
C ASP A 1 10.40 -9.42 -1.96
N LEU A 2 9.41 -9.84 -1.14
CA LEU A 2 8.12 -9.12 -1.02
C LEU A 2 8.29 -7.63 -0.70
N GLN A 3 9.09 -7.31 0.31
CA GLN A 3 9.34 -5.92 0.72
C GLN A 3 9.82 -5.06 -0.45
N ASN A 4 10.87 -5.49 -1.15
CA ASN A 4 11.43 -4.75 -2.29
C ASN A 4 10.41 -4.56 -3.42
N ARG A 5 9.58 -5.59 -3.71
CA ARG A 5 8.51 -5.47 -4.72
C ARG A 5 7.43 -4.48 -4.30
N SER A 6 7.05 -4.47 -3.02
CA SER A 6 6.13 -3.49 -2.44
C SER A 6 6.70 -2.08 -2.58
N THR A 7 7.95 -1.87 -2.15
CA THR A 7 8.63 -0.57 -2.23
C THR A 7 8.78 -0.08 -3.67
N ASN A 8 9.17 -0.94 -4.61
CA ASN A 8 9.29 -0.55 -6.02
C ASN A 8 7.93 -0.11 -6.59
N LEU A 9 6.86 -0.86 -6.31
CA LEU A 9 5.52 -0.48 -6.73
C LEU A 9 5.08 0.84 -6.08
N GLN A 10 5.42 1.06 -4.81
CA GLN A 10 5.15 2.33 -4.14
C GLN A 10 5.90 3.50 -4.80
N HIS A 11 7.16 3.29 -5.21
CA HIS A 11 7.95 4.30 -5.92
C HIS A 11 7.35 4.67 -7.29
N ASP A 12 6.83 3.69 -8.04
CA ASP A 12 6.14 3.95 -9.31
C ASP A 12 4.89 4.83 -9.14
N TYR A 13 4.33 4.86 -7.93
CA TYR A 13 3.14 5.63 -7.54
C TYR A 13 3.43 6.72 -6.49
N HIS A 14 4.69 7.17 -6.37
CA HIS A 14 5.10 8.08 -5.30
C HIS A 14 4.25 9.35 -5.20
N ASP A 15 3.75 9.88 -6.33
CA ASP A 15 2.86 11.04 -6.39
C ASP A 15 1.54 10.87 -5.63
N LEU A 16 1.11 9.62 -5.41
CA LEU A 16 -0.13 9.30 -4.68
C LEU A 16 0.11 8.97 -3.21
N ILE A 17 1.37 8.75 -2.79
CA ILE A 17 1.72 8.25 -1.45
C ILE A 17 2.14 9.42 -0.57
N LEU A 18 1.41 9.60 0.54
CA LEU A 18 1.72 10.63 1.53
C LEU A 18 2.70 10.10 2.59
N SER A 19 2.49 8.86 3.04
CA SER A 19 3.35 8.22 4.03
C SER A 19 3.16 6.71 4.03
N VAL A 20 4.19 6.02 4.51
CA VAL A 20 4.20 4.56 4.68
C VAL A 20 4.66 4.28 6.09
N GLN A 21 3.84 3.56 6.85
CA GLN A 21 4.20 3.04 8.16
C GLN A 21 4.38 1.53 8.04
N HIS A 22 5.52 1.03 8.50
CA HIS A 22 5.84 -0.39 8.55
C HIS A 22 5.98 -0.83 10.00
N VAL A 23 5.26 -1.88 10.41
CA VAL A 23 5.28 -2.42 11.77
C VAL A 23 5.60 -3.90 11.70
N HIS A 24 6.63 -4.34 12.41
CA HIS A 24 6.91 -5.76 12.62
C HIS A 24 5.96 -6.28 13.71
N LEU A 25 5.05 -7.18 13.33
CA LEU A 25 4.13 -7.82 14.28
C LEU A 25 4.82 -9.00 14.98
N ASP A 26 5.60 -9.76 14.21
CA ASP A 26 6.45 -10.85 14.69
C ASP A 26 7.59 -11.11 13.67
N HIS A 27 8.34 -12.20 13.86
CA HIS A 27 9.49 -12.57 13.02
C HIS A 27 9.14 -12.83 11.54
N HIS A 28 7.88 -13.09 11.21
CA HIS A 28 7.43 -13.47 9.87
C HIS A 28 6.31 -12.59 9.31
N ASN A 29 5.76 -11.69 10.12
CA ASN A 29 4.62 -10.86 9.75
C ASN A 29 4.92 -9.39 9.97
N CYS A 30 4.52 -8.61 8.97
CA CYS A 30 4.52 -7.16 9.05
C CYS A 30 3.15 -6.61 8.70
N LEU A 31 2.84 -5.45 9.26
CA LEU A 31 1.71 -4.61 8.89
C LEU A 31 2.26 -3.36 8.20
N GLU A 32 1.74 -3.05 7.01
CA GLU A 32 1.99 -1.78 6.33
C GLU A 32 0.69 -0.96 6.28
N THR A 33 0.77 0.30 6.67
CA THR A 33 -0.29 1.29 6.46
C THR A 33 0.25 2.36 5.54
N ILE A 34 -0.44 2.58 4.42
CA ILE A 34 -0.02 3.51 3.38
C ILE A 34 -1.09 4.60 3.27
N ALA A 35 -0.75 5.82 3.67
CA ALA A 35 -1.63 6.96 3.49
C ALA A 35 -1.50 7.46 2.05
N VAL A 36 -2.62 7.61 1.35
CA VAL A 36 -2.64 7.96 -0.07
C VAL A 36 -3.62 9.10 -0.36
N LYS A 37 -3.34 9.89 -1.40
CA LYS A 37 -4.20 10.99 -1.86
C LYS A 37 -4.16 11.11 -3.38
N GLY A 38 -5.33 11.21 -3.99
CA GLY A 38 -5.45 11.31 -5.44
C GLY A 38 -6.86 10.98 -5.93
N LYS A 39 -6.99 10.75 -7.24
CA LYS A 39 -8.26 10.34 -7.84
C LYS A 39 -8.58 8.91 -7.42
N ALA A 40 -9.84 8.65 -7.06
CA ALA A 40 -10.29 7.34 -6.57
C ALA A 40 -9.89 6.16 -7.47
N LYS A 41 -9.93 6.35 -8.80
CA LYS A 41 -9.48 5.33 -9.78
C LYS A 41 -8.01 4.96 -9.60
N ASP A 42 -7.15 5.95 -9.43
CA ASP A 42 -5.69 5.75 -9.34
C ASP A 42 -5.33 5.12 -7.98
N LEU A 43 -6.00 5.56 -6.91
CA LEU A 43 -5.87 4.97 -5.57
C LEU A 43 -6.31 3.50 -5.55
N LYS A 44 -7.43 3.18 -6.20
CA LYS A 44 -7.89 1.80 -6.34
C LYS A 44 -6.90 0.95 -7.12
N SER A 45 -6.38 1.47 -8.23
CA SER A 45 -5.38 0.75 -9.03
C SER A 45 -4.10 0.45 -8.24
N LEU A 46 -3.60 1.40 -7.44
CA LEU A 46 -2.45 1.18 -6.56
C LEU A 46 -2.76 0.10 -5.51
N ALA A 47 -3.90 0.20 -4.82
CA ALA A 47 -4.29 -0.77 -3.81
C ALA A 47 -4.46 -2.18 -4.38
N ASP A 48 -5.14 -2.32 -5.51
CA ASP A 48 -5.34 -3.62 -6.18
C ASP A 48 -3.99 -4.26 -6.53
N LYS A 49 -3.02 -3.48 -7.03
CA LYS A 49 -1.67 -3.97 -7.35
C LYS A 49 -0.89 -4.38 -6.10
N LEU A 50 -0.97 -3.60 -5.02
CA LEU A 50 -0.30 -3.92 -3.75
C LEU A 50 -0.88 -5.20 -3.15
N ILE A 51 -2.20 -5.31 -3.06
CA ILE A 51 -2.91 -6.47 -2.50
C ILE A 51 -2.64 -7.74 -3.31
N ALA A 52 -2.47 -7.62 -4.64
CA ALA A 52 -2.16 -8.74 -5.52
C ALA A 52 -0.71 -9.26 -5.40
N LEU A 53 0.18 -8.57 -4.67
CA LEU A 53 1.57 -9.04 -4.50
C LEU A 53 1.59 -10.38 -3.74
N LYS A 54 2.25 -11.39 -4.35
CA LYS A 54 2.43 -12.71 -3.73
C LYS A 54 3.14 -12.58 -2.38
N GLY A 55 2.43 -12.93 -1.31
CA GLY A 55 2.91 -12.87 0.07
C GLY A 55 2.12 -11.91 0.95
N ILE A 56 1.28 -11.04 0.37
CA ILE A 56 0.28 -10.28 1.12
C ILE A 56 -0.79 -11.25 1.62
N LYS A 57 -0.99 -11.27 2.95
CA LYS A 57 -1.98 -12.13 3.61
C LYS A 57 -3.35 -11.46 3.68
N HIS A 58 -3.37 -10.15 3.88
CA HIS A 58 -4.57 -9.34 3.97
C HIS A 58 -4.26 -7.91 3.52
N GLY A 59 -5.21 -7.27 2.84
CA GLY A 59 -5.13 -5.87 2.51
C GLY A 59 -6.50 -5.32 2.12
N GLN A 60 -6.73 -4.05 2.44
CA GLN A 60 -7.99 -3.37 2.22
C GLN A 60 -7.73 -1.90 1.90
N LEU A 61 -8.43 -1.38 0.90
CA LEU A 61 -8.49 0.05 0.64
C LEU A 61 -9.69 0.65 1.40
N VAL A 62 -9.41 1.61 2.27
CA VAL A 62 -10.43 2.45 2.92
C VAL A 62 -10.31 3.85 2.33
N MET A 63 -11.41 4.37 1.79
CA MET A 63 -11.44 5.69 1.15
C MET A 63 -12.32 6.65 1.95
N SER A 64 -11.96 7.93 1.94
CA SER A 64 -12.76 9.03 2.48
C SER A 64 -12.54 10.26 1.61
N THR A 65 -13.51 11.17 1.58
CA THR A 65 -13.38 12.47 0.92
C THR A 65 -12.87 13.50 1.93
N SER A 66 -12.31 14.61 1.44
CA SER A 66 -11.85 15.70 2.30
C SER A 66 -12.98 16.60 2.83
N GLY A 67 -14.25 16.23 2.59
CA GLY A 67 -15.42 17.10 2.70
C GLY A 67 -15.94 17.49 1.32
#